data_AF-A0AA36BYR8-F1
#
_entry.id   AF-A0AA36BYR8-F1
#
_cell.length_a   1.000
_cell.length_b   1.000
_cell.length_c   1.000
_cell.angle_alpha   90.00
_cell.angle_beta   90.00
_cell.angle_gamma   90.00
#
_symmetry.space_group_name_H-M   'P 1'
#
loop_
_entity.id
_entity.type
_entity.pdbx_description
1 polymer ?
#
loop_
_entity_poly.entity_id
_entity_poly.type
_entity_poly.pdbx_seq_one_letter_code
_entity_poly.pdbx_strand_id
1 'polypeptide(L)'
;MIWYLASKFCKKYHSNLPYLKDMESVKAIGKAFHQTRIRHYKHSNYWIGLQSSSRGKGQHWEWEDGTPLSFSYWSRKYHPNVLNYHYCAYMESGSKWMSKKCVERSSVVCVAENHGWSKWTPWSACDCRTNTAQRSRTCRSIPNLPRCNTCNGHTTSEVKGCECSSRKMKFQKFPWKNAPRKSLPSPTGISSLQGCASICFENQMCTSFVKEKNECHLFADVMGAGQPNKYSFTYGYRLIDYNGN
;
A
#
# COMPACT_ATOMS: atom_id res chain seq x y z
N MET A 1 -10.92 -8.35 27.08
CA MET A 1 -12.06 -8.86 26.30
C MET A 1 -11.80 -10.31 25.90
N ILE A 2 -12.84 -11.12 25.67
CA ILE A 2 -12.68 -12.45 25.03
C ILE A 2 -12.35 -12.27 23.54
N TRP A 3 -11.79 -13.28 22.88
CA TRP A 3 -11.25 -13.14 21.53
C TRP A 3 -12.32 -12.70 20.52
N TYR A 4 -13.50 -13.33 20.53
CA TYR A 4 -14.61 -12.98 19.63
C TYR A 4 -15.05 -11.51 19.79
N LEU A 5 -15.16 -11.04 21.04
CA LEU A 5 -15.53 -9.64 21.30
C LEU A 5 -14.41 -8.67 20.90
N ALA A 6 -13.15 -9.07 21.03
CA ALA A 6 -12.01 -8.28 20.58
C ALA A 6 -11.98 -8.14 19.05
N SER A 7 -12.18 -9.24 18.33
CA SER A 7 -12.36 -9.23 16.86
C SER A 7 -13.51 -8.32 16.44
N LYS A 8 -14.70 -8.50 17.04
CA LYS A 8 -15.87 -7.68 16.74
C LYS A 8 -15.63 -6.19 17.05
N PHE A 9 -14.92 -5.89 18.13
CA PHE A 9 -14.53 -4.53 18.48
C PHE A 9 -13.66 -3.89 17.40
N CYS A 10 -12.63 -4.58 16.90
CA CYS A 10 -11.80 -4.04 15.83
C CYS A 10 -12.58 -3.83 14.52
N LYS A 11 -13.44 -4.80 14.16
CA LYS A 11 -14.27 -4.73 12.95
C LYS A 11 -15.24 -3.55 12.95
N LYS A 12 -15.75 -3.15 14.13
CA LYS A 12 -16.58 -1.95 14.30
C LYS A 12 -15.88 -0.67 13.82
N TYR A 13 -14.55 -0.63 13.83
CA TYR A 13 -13.74 0.50 13.39
C TYR A 13 -12.96 0.21 12.10
N HIS A 14 -13.53 -0.62 11.21
CA HIS A 14 -12.92 -0.98 9.92
C HIS A 14 -11.46 -1.49 10.04
N SER A 15 -11.17 -2.18 11.14
CA SER A 15 -9.87 -2.72 11.50
C SER A 15 -10.00 -4.20 11.87
N ASN A 16 -8.89 -4.91 12.03
CA ASN A 16 -8.89 -6.32 12.43
C ASN A 16 -7.95 -6.56 13.61
N LEU A 17 -7.99 -7.75 14.21
CA LEU A 17 -6.88 -8.15 15.07
C LEU A 17 -5.60 -8.30 14.22
N PRO A 18 -4.41 -8.19 14.82
CA PRO A 18 -3.15 -8.29 14.09
C PRO A 18 -3.05 -9.59 13.28
N TYR A 19 -2.83 -9.44 11.97
CA TYR A 19 -2.46 -10.51 11.04
C TYR A 19 -0.94 -10.50 10.86
N LEU A 20 -0.25 -11.52 11.37
CA LEU A 20 1.21 -11.54 11.46
C LEU A 20 1.78 -12.61 10.52
N LYS A 21 1.98 -12.23 9.27
CA LYS A 21 2.37 -13.15 8.18
C LYS A 21 3.88 -13.37 8.03
N ASP A 22 4.69 -12.57 8.71
CA ASP A 22 6.14 -12.56 8.58
C ASP A 22 6.83 -11.90 9.80
N MET A 23 8.16 -11.93 9.82
CA MET A 23 8.93 -11.27 10.89
C MET A 23 8.84 -9.74 10.85
N GLU A 24 8.50 -9.14 9.71
CA GLU A 24 8.34 -7.70 9.59
C GLU A 24 7.09 -7.22 10.35
N SER A 25 5.96 -7.89 10.13
CA SER A 25 4.70 -7.64 10.83
C SER A 25 4.80 -7.88 12.35
N VAL A 26 5.52 -8.92 12.79
CA VAL A 26 5.81 -9.16 14.22
C VAL A 26 6.60 -7.99 14.82
N LYS A 27 7.70 -7.59 14.17
CA LYS A 27 8.55 -6.48 14.64
C LYS A 27 7.81 -5.14 14.63
N ALA A 28 6.99 -4.87 13.62
CA ALA A 28 6.23 -3.63 13.49
C ALA A 28 5.29 -3.43 14.69
N ILE A 29 4.56 -4.49 15.06
CA ILE A 29 3.66 -4.48 16.22
C ILE A 29 4.45 -4.35 17.54
N GLY A 30 5.53 -5.12 17.70
CA GLY A 30 6.40 -5.01 18.88
C GLY A 30 6.97 -3.60 19.07
N LYS A 31 7.46 -2.97 18.00
CA LYS A 31 7.95 -1.59 18.01
C LYS A 31 6.86 -0.60 18.39
N ALA A 32 5.64 -0.75 17.85
CA ALA A 32 4.51 0.11 18.19
C ALA A 32 4.24 0.07 19.70
N PHE A 33 4.28 -1.10 20.34
CA PHE A 33 4.11 -1.22 21.79
C PHE A 33 5.19 -0.52 22.59
N HIS A 34 6.46 -0.71 22.23
CA HIS A 34 7.59 -0.06 22.92
C HIS A 34 7.53 1.47 22.84
N GLN A 35 7.01 2.00 21.73
CA GLN A 35 6.88 3.44 21.51
C GLN A 35 5.65 4.05 22.20
N THR A 36 4.66 3.23 22.59
CA THR A 36 3.51 3.74 23.35
C THR A 36 3.94 4.18 24.75
N ARG A 37 3.52 5.38 25.19
CA ARG A 37 3.71 5.85 26.57
C ARG A 37 2.79 5.17 27.59
N ILE A 38 2.09 4.10 27.19
CA ILE A 38 1.07 3.46 28.01
C ILE A 38 1.77 2.45 28.93
N ARG A 39 2.05 2.86 30.17
CA ARG A 39 2.77 2.04 31.18
C ARG A 39 2.18 0.65 31.40
N HIS A 40 0.86 0.47 31.21
CA HIS A 40 0.16 -0.81 31.37
C HIS A 40 0.42 -1.85 30.27
N TYR A 41 1.06 -1.48 29.14
CA TYR A 41 1.29 -2.42 28.04
C TYR A 41 2.49 -3.34 28.22
N LYS A 42 3.47 -2.97 29.06
CA LYS A 42 4.72 -3.74 29.23
C LYS A 42 4.51 -5.17 29.78
N HIS A 43 3.37 -5.42 30.44
CA HIS A 43 3.01 -6.71 31.04
C HIS A 43 1.68 -7.27 30.54
N SER A 44 1.13 -6.73 29.44
CA SER A 44 -0.16 -7.15 28.92
C SER A 44 0.01 -8.19 27.81
N ASN A 45 -0.82 -9.22 27.83
CA ASN A 45 -1.08 -10.06 26.66
C ASN A 45 -2.17 -9.44 25.81
N TYR A 46 -2.05 -9.55 24.50
CA TYR A 46 -3.01 -8.99 23.55
C TYR A 46 -3.33 -9.98 22.44
N TRP A 47 -4.61 -10.04 22.10
CA TRP A 47 -5.09 -10.95 21.07
C TRP A 47 -4.47 -10.63 19.70
N ILE A 48 -4.16 -11.68 18.94
CA ILE A 48 -3.88 -11.60 17.51
C ILE A 48 -4.99 -12.33 16.76
N GLY A 49 -5.08 -12.13 15.45
CA GLY A 49 -6.16 -12.65 14.60
C GLY A 49 -6.11 -14.15 14.34
N LEU A 50 -5.42 -14.93 15.16
CA LEU A 50 -5.15 -16.36 14.93
C LEU A 50 -5.93 -17.22 15.93
N GLN A 51 -6.62 -18.24 15.43
CA GLN A 51 -7.42 -19.18 16.23
C GLN A 51 -7.21 -20.63 15.77
N SER A 52 -7.50 -21.58 16.66
CA SER A 52 -7.52 -22.99 16.32
C SER A 52 -8.72 -23.27 15.41
N SER A 53 -8.47 -23.95 14.29
CA SER A 53 -9.50 -24.30 13.32
C SER A 53 -10.51 -25.28 13.91
N SER A 54 -11.78 -24.96 13.71
CA SER A 54 -12.90 -25.86 14.02
C SER A 54 -12.91 -27.10 13.12
N ARG A 55 -12.37 -26.98 11.89
CA ARG A 55 -12.40 -28.04 10.85
C ARG A 55 -11.40 -29.17 11.10
N GLY A 56 -10.38 -28.94 11.92
CA GLY A 56 -9.31 -29.90 12.22
C GLY A 56 -9.32 -30.45 13.65
N LYS A 57 -10.44 -30.41 14.37
CA LYS A 57 -10.50 -30.74 15.81
C LYS A 57 -9.47 -29.97 16.65
N GLY A 58 -9.19 -28.71 16.29
CA GLY A 58 -8.19 -27.88 16.95
C GLY A 58 -6.74 -28.14 16.52
N GLN A 59 -6.44 -29.13 15.66
CA GLN A 59 -5.05 -29.47 15.28
C GLN A 59 -4.37 -28.45 14.37
N HIS A 60 -5.14 -27.59 13.70
CA HIS A 60 -4.65 -26.60 12.75
C HIS A 60 -5.00 -25.19 13.22
N TRP A 61 -4.24 -24.20 12.76
CA TRP A 61 -4.46 -22.78 13.07
C TRP A 61 -4.84 -22.02 11.80
N GLU A 62 -5.79 -21.12 11.93
CA GLU A 62 -6.29 -20.27 10.85
C GLU A 62 -6.46 -18.83 11.34
N TRP A 63 -6.26 -17.89 10.42
CA TRP A 63 -6.47 -16.47 10.65
C TRP A 63 -7.96 -16.10 10.54
N GLU A 64 -8.33 -14.89 10.97
CA GLU A 64 -9.72 -14.41 10.93
C GLU A 64 -10.37 -14.45 9.53
N ASP A 65 -9.56 -14.38 8.47
CA ASP A 65 -9.99 -14.46 7.08
C ASP A 65 -10.09 -15.91 6.55
N GLY A 66 -9.80 -16.90 7.39
CA GLY A 66 -9.78 -18.32 7.04
C GLY A 66 -8.47 -18.78 6.40
N THR A 67 -7.48 -17.90 6.22
CA THR A 67 -6.17 -18.26 5.69
C THR A 67 -5.46 -19.22 6.66
N PRO A 68 -4.93 -20.37 6.21
CA PRO A 68 -4.20 -21.28 7.08
C PRO A 68 -2.86 -20.69 7.52
N LEU A 69 -2.37 -21.10 8.68
CA LEU A 69 -1.10 -20.65 9.23
C LEU A 69 0.09 -21.14 8.38
N SER A 70 0.81 -20.21 7.73
CA SER A 70 2.02 -20.50 6.94
C SER A 70 3.33 -20.04 7.62
N PHE A 71 3.25 -19.02 8.48
CA PHE A 71 4.36 -18.50 9.27
C PHE A 71 3.99 -18.55 10.75
N SER A 72 4.93 -18.96 11.61
CA SER A 72 4.67 -18.98 13.03
C SER A 72 5.81 -18.42 13.87
N TYR A 73 5.45 -17.78 14.98
CA TYR A 73 6.41 -17.24 15.94
C TYR A 73 6.05 -17.62 17.38
N TRP A 74 5.62 -18.86 17.56
CA TRP A 74 5.28 -19.44 18.86
C TRP A 74 6.46 -19.41 19.86
N SER A 75 6.14 -19.26 21.14
CA SER A 75 7.09 -19.44 22.25
C SER A 75 7.50 -20.91 22.37
N ARG A 76 8.73 -21.18 22.83
CA ARG A 76 9.20 -22.56 23.09
C ARG A 76 8.40 -23.27 24.19
N LYS A 77 7.70 -22.51 25.05
CA LYS A 77 6.79 -23.02 26.10
C LYS A 77 5.40 -23.36 25.57
N TYR A 78 5.15 -23.21 24.27
CA TYR A 78 3.88 -23.54 23.65
C TYR A 78 3.71 -25.07 23.56
N HIS A 79 2.66 -25.59 24.19
CA HIS A 79 2.23 -26.97 24.03
C HIS A 79 0.99 -27.03 23.13
N PRO A 80 1.02 -27.76 22.01
CA PRO A 80 -0.09 -27.86 21.06
C PRO A 80 -1.18 -28.85 21.51
N ASN A 81 -1.40 -29.05 22.83
CA ASN A 81 -2.49 -29.91 23.29
C ASN A 81 -3.82 -29.14 23.23
N VAL A 82 -4.24 -28.82 22.00
CA VAL A 82 -5.48 -28.14 21.60
C VAL A 82 -6.69 -29.09 21.55
N LEU A 83 -6.56 -30.29 22.13
CA LEU A 83 -7.64 -31.27 22.14
C LEU A 83 -8.76 -30.80 23.08
N ASN A 84 -9.97 -30.74 22.54
CA ASN A 84 -11.26 -30.49 23.21
C ASN A 84 -11.67 -29.04 23.49
N TYR A 85 -10.87 -28.01 23.16
CA TYR A 85 -11.29 -26.61 23.31
C TYR A 85 -10.82 -25.73 22.16
N HIS A 86 -11.57 -24.65 21.87
CA HIS A 86 -11.14 -23.61 20.93
C HIS A 86 -10.11 -22.69 21.60
N TYR A 87 -8.91 -22.64 21.03
CA TYR A 87 -7.81 -21.81 21.49
C TYR A 87 -7.58 -20.65 20.54
N CYS A 88 -7.18 -19.53 21.11
CA CYS A 88 -6.88 -18.30 20.39
C CYS A 88 -5.47 -17.85 20.77
N ALA A 89 -4.78 -17.28 19.80
CA ALA A 89 -3.40 -16.85 19.99
C ALA A 89 -3.35 -15.41 20.50
N TYR A 90 -2.43 -15.16 21.41
CA TYR A 90 -2.07 -13.84 21.89
C TYR A 90 -0.55 -13.66 21.82
N MET A 91 -0.12 -12.40 21.85
CA MET A 91 1.29 -12.04 21.88
C MET A 91 1.61 -11.31 23.20
N GLU A 92 2.81 -11.55 23.73
CA GLU A 92 3.35 -10.87 24.90
C GLU A 92 4.38 -9.80 24.48
N SER A 93 4.86 -8.99 25.42
CA SER A 93 5.81 -7.90 25.16
C SER A 93 7.13 -8.35 24.51
N GLY A 94 7.50 -9.64 24.61
CA GLY A 94 8.64 -10.26 23.92
C GLY A 94 8.39 -10.73 22.49
N SER A 95 7.26 -10.32 21.87
CA SER A 95 6.86 -10.64 20.48
C SER A 95 6.60 -12.12 20.16
N LYS A 96 6.81 -13.05 21.10
CA LYS A 96 6.47 -14.47 20.94
C LYS A 96 4.98 -14.71 21.15
N TRP A 97 4.44 -15.68 20.41
CA TRP A 97 3.02 -16.03 20.48
C TRP A 97 2.78 -17.15 21.49
N MET A 98 1.65 -17.08 22.16
CA MET A 98 1.13 -18.10 23.07
C MET A 98 -0.36 -18.29 22.80
N SER A 99 -0.95 -19.31 23.39
CA SER A 99 -2.37 -19.62 23.21
C SER A 99 -3.07 -19.81 24.55
N LYS A 100 -4.33 -19.41 24.61
CA LYS A 100 -5.24 -19.73 25.73
C LYS A 100 -6.66 -19.90 25.20
N LYS A 101 -7.60 -20.36 26.03
CA LYS A 101 -8.97 -20.58 25.55
C LYS A 101 -9.55 -19.27 25.04
N CYS A 102 -10.26 -19.29 23.91
CA CYS A 102 -10.80 -18.07 23.29
C CYS A 102 -11.75 -17.29 24.20
N VAL A 103 -12.34 -17.96 25.19
CA VAL A 103 -13.24 -17.40 26.22
C VAL A 103 -12.52 -16.70 27.35
N GLU A 104 -11.20 -16.84 27.47
CA GLU A 104 -10.40 -16.10 28.46
C GLU A 104 -10.27 -14.63 28.07
N ARG A 105 -9.92 -13.78 29.03
CA ARG A 105 -9.77 -12.33 28.80
C ARG A 105 -8.33 -11.99 28.43
N SER A 106 -8.17 -11.12 27.43
CA SER A 106 -6.90 -10.50 27.02
C SER A 106 -7.12 -9.05 26.62
N SER A 107 -6.04 -8.29 26.46
CA SER A 107 -6.11 -6.95 25.88
C SER A 107 -6.41 -7.03 24.38
N VAL A 108 -6.96 -5.95 23.82
CA VAL A 108 -7.26 -5.84 22.39
C VAL A 108 -6.38 -4.79 21.75
N VAL A 109 -5.76 -5.15 20.64
CA VAL A 109 -5.09 -4.23 19.74
C VAL A 109 -5.69 -4.45 18.37
N CYS A 110 -6.02 -3.35 17.70
CA CYS A 110 -6.58 -3.38 16.36
C CYS A 110 -5.54 -2.84 15.38
N VAL A 111 -5.43 -3.48 14.22
CA VAL A 111 -4.58 -3.05 13.12
C VAL A 111 -5.49 -2.60 11.99
N ALA A 112 -5.32 -1.34 11.60
CA ALA A 112 -6.03 -0.72 10.52
C ALA A 112 -5.07 -0.62 9.33
N GLU A 113 -5.22 -1.49 8.34
CA GLU A 113 -4.43 -1.39 7.11
C GLU A 113 -4.86 -0.16 6.31
N ASN A 114 -3.95 0.42 5.52
CA ASN A 114 -4.23 1.58 4.67
C ASN A 114 -4.76 2.82 5.40
N HIS A 115 -4.53 2.94 6.71
CA HIS A 115 -4.83 4.14 7.49
C HIS A 115 -3.57 4.95 7.78
N GLY A 116 -3.73 6.26 7.91
CA GLY A 116 -2.64 7.24 7.94
C GLY A 116 -2.19 7.69 6.55
N TRP A 117 -1.02 8.34 6.50
CA TRP A 117 -0.43 8.80 5.25
C TRP A 117 -0.03 7.63 4.38
N SER A 118 -0.48 7.63 3.13
CA SER A 118 0.08 6.78 2.10
C SER A 118 1.56 7.11 1.91
N LYS A 119 2.32 6.15 1.38
CA LYS A 119 3.60 6.49 0.77
C LYS A 119 3.37 7.56 -0.30
N TRP A 120 4.35 8.45 -0.46
CA TRP A 120 4.36 9.37 -1.58
C TRP A 120 4.34 8.58 -2.89
N THR A 121 3.60 9.08 -3.87
CA THR A 121 3.81 8.63 -5.24
C THR A 121 5.25 8.93 -5.66
N PRO A 122 5.78 8.19 -6.66
CA PRO A 122 6.94 8.66 -7.38
C PRO A 122 6.72 10.09 -7.88
N TRP A 123 7.81 10.83 -8.06
CA TRP A 123 7.75 12.12 -8.72
C TRP A 123 7.16 11.96 -10.13
N SER A 124 6.29 12.88 -10.51
CA SER A 124 5.90 13.05 -11.90
C SER A 124 7.13 13.36 -12.75
N ALA A 125 6.98 13.17 -14.06
CA ALA A 125 7.93 13.76 -14.99
C ALA A 125 7.91 15.30 -14.90
N CYS A 126 8.99 15.93 -15.34
CA CYS A 126 9.19 17.37 -15.23
C CYS A 126 8.26 18.13 -16.18
N ASP A 127 7.42 19.03 -15.67
CA ASP A 127 6.67 19.97 -16.52
C ASP A 127 7.63 21.08 -16.98
N CYS A 128 8.06 21.02 -18.23
CA CYS A 128 9.02 21.96 -18.82
C CYS A 128 8.46 23.37 -19.04
N ARG A 129 7.16 23.59 -18.87
CA ARG A 129 6.59 24.95 -18.87
C ARG A 129 6.90 25.67 -17.56
N THR A 130 6.87 24.93 -16.45
CA THR A 130 7.05 25.48 -15.11
C THR A 130 8.39 25.09 -14.48
N ASN A 131 9.16 24.20 -15.12
CA ASN A 131 10.37 23.58 -14.59
C ASN A 131 10.13 22.92 -13.22
N THR A 132 9.00 22.22 -13.07
CA THR A 132 8.63 21.58 -11.82
C THR A 132 8.13 20.15 -11.98
N ALA A 133 8.48 19.29 -11.02
CA ALA A 133 7.89 17.97 -10.85
C ALA A 133 7.03 17.96 -9.58
N GLN A 134 5.97 17.16 -9.58
CA GLN A 134 5.01 17.06 -8.49
C GLN A 134 4.88 15.62 -7.99
N ARG A 135 4.51 15.46 -6.73
CA ARG A 135 4.07 14.17 -6.18
C ARG A 135 2.95 14.38 -5.18
N SER A 136 2.18 13.33 -4.95
CA SER A 136 1.05 13.38 -4.03
C SER A 136 1.06 12.21 -3.05
N ARG A 137 0.30 12.37 -1.98
CA ARG A 137 -0.03 11.32 -1.01
C ARG A 137 -1.43 11.58 -0.49
N THR A 138 -2.07 10.53 -0.01
CA THR A 138 -3.40 10.63 0.60
C THR A 138 -3.30 10.27 2.07
N CYS A 139 -4.21 10.82 2.89
CA CYS A 139 -4.34 10.37 4.27
C CYS A 139 -5.72 9.78 4.50
N ARG A 140 -5.78 8.64 5.18
CA ARG A 140 -7.03 8.00 5.59
C ARG A 140 -7.09 7.94 7.11
N SER A 141 -7.99 8.71 7.72
CA SER A 141 -8.22 8.68 9.17
C SER A 141 -9.25 7.61 9.53
N ILE A 142 -9.18 7.09 10.77
CA ILE A 142 -10.22 6.20 11.30
C ILE A 142 -11.32 7.08 11.93
N PRO A 143 -12.59 6.97 11.49
CA PRO A 143 -13.69 7.72 12.09
C PRO A 143 -13.80 7.49 13.60
N ASN A 144 -14.13 8.53 14.36
CA ASN A 144 -14.37 8.48 15.81
C ASN A 144 -13.18 8.06 16.70
N LEU A 145 -11.94 8.04 16.16
CA LEU A 145 -10.72 7.77 16.92
C LEU A 145 -9.69 8.91 16.78
N PRO A 146 -9.93 10.11 17.34
CA PRO A 146 -9.06 11.28 17.15
C PRO A 146 -7.66 11.10 17.76
N ARG A 147 -7.50 10.25 18.79
CA ARG A 147 -6.20 9.90 19.37
C ARG A 147 -5.38 8.94 18.49
N CYS A 148 -5.99 8.37 17.46
CA CYS A 148 -5.34 7.59 16.41
C CYS A 148 -5.10 8.45 15.16
N ASN A 149 -5.11 9.79 15.27
CA ASN A 149 -4.80 10.67 14.14
C ASN A 149 -3.33 10.51 13.73
N THR A 150 -3.11 9.76 12.66
CA THR A 150 -1.81 9.53 12.02
C THR A 150 -1.55 10.51 10.88
N CYS A 151 -2.49 11.40 10.57
CA CYS A 151 -2.41 12.41 9.50
C CYS A 151 -1.76 13.71 9.97
N ASN A 152 -0.63 13.63 10.68
CA ASN A 152 0.12 14.83 11.07
C ASN A 152 0.89 15.38 9.85
N GLY A 153 0.81 16.70 9.63
CA GLY A 153 1.33 17.38 8.43
C GLY A 153 0.21 17.81 7.48
N HIS A 154 0.31 18.98 6.86
CA HIS A 154 -0.80 19.59 6.11
C HIS A 154 -0.80 19.30 4.61
N THR A 155 0.31 18.81 4.03
CA THR A 155 0.47 18.72 2.59
C THR A 155 0.17 17.32 2.03
N THR A 156 -0.82 17.28 1.14
CA THR A 156 -1.19 16.13 0.29
C THR A 156 -0.45 16.12 -1.04
N SER A 157 0.20 17.23 -1.39
CA SER A 157 1.00 17.41 -2.60
C SER A 157 2.20 18.29 -2.32
N GLU A 158 3.28 18.06 -3.06
CA GLU A 158 4.45 18.93 -3.04
C GLU A 158 5.11 19.01 -4.40
N VAL A 159 5.90 20.07 -4.59
CA VAL A 159 6.51 20.47 -5.85
C VAL A 159 8.00 20.63 -5.63
N LYS A 160 8.81 20.17 -6.59
CA LYS A 160 10.25 20.44 -6.66
C LYS A 160 10.63 21.01 -8.02
N GLY A 161 11.72 21.77 -8.07
CA GLY A 161 12.33 22.19 -9.33
C GLY A 161 12.95 21.02 -10.10
N CYS A 162 12.99 21.13 -11.41
CA CYS A 162 13.68 20.22 -12.31
C CYS A 162 14.15 20.98 -13.57
N GLU A 163 15.18 20.47 -14.23
CA GLU A 163 15.73 21.04 -15.47
C GLU A 163 15.26 20.21 -16.66
N CYS A 164 14.76 20.88 -17.69
CA CYS A 164 14.44 20.24 -18.97
C CYS A 164 15.57 20.46 -19.98
N SER A 165 15.87 19.42 -20.76
CA SER A 165 16.83 19.49 -21.85
C SER A 165 16.25 20.34 -22.98
N SER A 166 17.03 21.31 -23.47
CA SER A 166 16.67 22.21 -24.58
C SER A 166 16.68 21.53 -25.97
N ARG A 167 16.59 20.20 -26.03
CA ARG A 167 16.56 19.44 -27.29
C ARG A 167 15.23 19.65 -28.01
N LYS A 168 15.30 20.01 -29.30
CA LYS A 168 14.12 20.09 -30.17
C LYS A 168 13.59 18.68 -30.45
N MET A 169 12.55 18.30 -29.73
CA MET A 169 11.86 17.02 -29.91
C MET A 169 10.86 17.06 -31.06
N LYS A 170 10.77 15.96 -31.82
CA LYS A 170 9.71 15.72 -32.79
C LYS A 170 8.87 14.53 -32.34
N PHE A 171 7.60 14.53 -32.74
CA PHE A 171 6.68 13.44 -32.46
C PHE A 171 5.76 13.21 -33.64
N GLN A 172 5.37 11.95 -33.87
CA GLN A 172 4.52 11.55 -34.98
C GLN A 172 3.24 10.90 -34.47
N LYS A 173 2.11 11.29 -35.08
CA LYS A 173 0.80 10.73 -34.82
C LYS A 173 0.72 9.28 -35.32
N PHE A 174 0.20 8.37 -34.52
CA PHE A 174 -0.02 6.98 -34.90
C PHE A 174 -1.42 6.50 -34.48
N PRO A 175 -2.02 5.53 -35.21
CA PRO A 175 -3.32 4.96 -34.83
C PRO A 175 -3.21 4.09 -33.56
N TRP A 176 -4.18 4.19 -32.65
CA TRP A 176 -4.11 3.51 -31.33
C TRP A 176 -4.12 1.98 -31.39
N LYS A 177 -4.41 1.37 -32.55
CA LYS A 177 -4.24 -0.08 -32.76
C LYS A 177 -2.81 -0.57 -32.48
N ASN A 178 -1.82 0.32 -32.55
CA ASN A 178 -0.41 0.05 -32.24
C ASN A 178 -0.01 0.62 -30.87
N ALA A 179 -0.93 0.68 -29.92
CA ALA A 179 -0.69 1.28 -28.61
C ALA A 179 0.40 0.53 -27.81
N PRO A 180 1.17 1.26 -26.98
CA PRO A 180 2.09 0.66 -26.02
C PRO A 180 1.31 -0.12 -24.95
N ARG A 181 2.02 -0.88 -24.11
CA ARG A 181 1.39 -1.81 -23.14
C ARG A 181 1.42 -1.35 -21.69
N LYS A 182 2.09 -0.24 -21.37
CA LYS A 182 2.21 0.26 -20.00
C LYS A 182 1.89 1.74 -19.94
N SER A 183 0.87 2.09 -19.15
CA SER A 183 0.60 3.48 -18.78
C SER A 183 1.55 3.97 -17.68
N LEU A 184 2.01 5.20 -17.81
CA LEU A 184 2.83 5.91 -16.84
C LEU A 184 1.98 6.96 -16.09
N PRO A 185 2.46 7.49 -14.95
CA PRO A 185 1.77 8.57 -14.24
C PRO A 185 1.47 9.73 -15.19
N SER A 186 0.19 10.09 -15.29
CA SER A 186 -0.30 11.13 -16.20
C SER A 186 -0.24 12.48 -15.51
N PRO A 187 0.49 13.48 -16.05
CA PRO A 187 0.45 14.83 -15.53
C PRO A 187 -0.90 15.50 -15.84
N THR A 188 -1.33 16.38 -14.95
CA THR A 188 -2.57 17.17 -15.05
C THR A 188 -2.27 18.65 -15.24
N GLY A 189 -3.12 19.37 -15.96
CA GLY A 189 -2.98 20.83 -16.13
C GLY A 189 -2.16 21.23 -17.36
N ILE A 190 -2.07 20.35 -18.36
CA ILE A 190 -1.29 20.58 -19.57
C ILE A 190 -2.23 20.66 -20.74
N SER A 191 -2.31 21.84 -21.35
CA SER A 191 -3.24 22.11 -22.45
C SER A 191 -2.61 21.92 -23.83
N SER A 192 -1.28 21.85 -23.94
CA SER A 192 -0.56 21.81 -25.23
C SER A 192 -0.01 20.43 -25.57
N LEU A 193 -0.09 20.08 -26.86
CA LEU A 193 0.49 18.86 -27.42
C LEU A 193 2.01 18.79 -27.21
N GLN A 194 2.68 19.92 -27.37
CA GLN A 194 4.13 20.02 -27.19
C GLN A 194 4.54 19.86 -25.73
N GLY A 195 3.71 20.32 -24.78
CA GLY A 195 3.92 20.05 -23.36
C GLY A 195 3.89 18.56 -23.04
N CYS A 196 2.90 17.82 -23.53
CA CYS A 196 2.86 16.37 -23.36
C CYS A 196 4.09 15.67 -23.97
N ALA A 197 4.55 16.15 -25.13
CA ALA A 197 5.76 15.62 -25.78
C ALA A 197 7.01 15.84 -24.93
N SER A 198 7.19 17.03 -24.35
CA SER A 198 8.34 17.35 -23.50
C SER A 198 8.41 16.48 -22.27
N ILE A 199 7.27 16.23 -21.64
CA ILE A 199 7.21 15.36 -20.47
C ILE A 199 7.54 13.91 -20.83
N CYS A 200 7.04 13.43 -21.98
CA CYS A 200 7.39 12.11 -22.45
C CYS A 200 8.89 12.03 -22.77
N PHE A 201 9.46 13.04 -23.42
CA PHE A 201 10.86 13.07 -23.83
C PHE A 201 11.83 12.98 -22.63
N GLU A 202 11.56 13.72 -21.56
CA GLU A 202 12.38 13.70 -20.34
C GLU A 202 12.20 12.43 -19.50
N ASN A 203 11.13 11.68 -19.74
CA ASN A 203 10.91 10.41 -19.06
C ASN A 203 11.57 9.29 -19.87
N GLN A 204 12.72 8.80 -19.40
CA GLN A 204 13.48 7.72 -20.07
C GLN A 204 12.65 6.45 -20.36
N MET A 205 11.54 6.25 -19.66
CA MET A 205 10.65 5.11 -19.86
C MET A 205 9.53 5.40 -20.86
N CYS A 206 9.27 6.66 -21.22
CA CYS A 206 8.16 7.05 -22.07
C CYS A 206 8.55 6.99 -23.55
N THR A 207 7.76 6.27 -24.34
CA THR A 207 7.95 6.16 -25.79
C THR A 207 6.85 6.90 -26.56
N SER A 208 5.69 7.13 -25.94
CA SER A 208 4.56 7.82 -26.57
C SER A 208 3.57 8.39 -25.57
N PHE A 209 2.70 9.27 -26.04
CA PHE A 209 1.70 9.95 -25.24
C PHE A 209 0.37 10.17 -26.00
N VAL A 210 -0.70 10.41 -25.26
CA VAL A 210 -2.01 10.85 -25.76
C VAL A 210 -2.39 12.13 -25.03
N LYS A 211 -2.89 13.12 -25.76
CA LYS A 211 -3.39 14.37 -25.20
C LYS A 211 -4.90 14.37 -25.26
N GLU A 212 -5.56 14.38 -24.11
CA GLU A 212 -7.01 14.49 -23.98
C GLU A 212 -7.36 15.71 -23.13
N LYS A 213 -7.96 16.73 -23.75
CA LYS A 213 -8.31 18.02 -23.08
C LYS A 213 -7.11 18.65 -22.34
N ASN A 214 -7.07 18.56 -21.01
CA ASN A 214 -6.02 19.11 -20.13
C ASN A 214 -5.19 18.01 -19.44
N GLU A 215 -5.30 16.77 -19.89
CA GLU A 215 -4.58 15.61 -19.39
C GLU A 215 -3.65 15.05 -20.47
N CYS A 216 -2.44 14.67 -20.04
CA CYS A 216 -1.52 13.90 -20.89
C CYS A 216 -1.40 12.49 -20.35
N HIS A 217 -1.80 11.49 -21.13
CA HIS A 217 -1.55 10.10 -20.80
C HIS A 217 -0.21 9.68 -21.40
N LEU A 218 0.72 9.24 -20.56
CA LEU A 218 2.07 8.84 -20.97
C LEU A 218 2.17 7.31 -21.01
N PHE A 219 2.97 6.78 -21.94
CA PHE A 219 3.06 5.34 -22.18
C PHE A 219 4.48 4.86 -22.50
N ALA A 220 4.75 3.61 -22.16
CA ALA A 220 6.02 2.91 -22.38
C ALA A 220 5.82 1.64 -23.21
N ASP A 221 6.73 1.36 -24.14
CA ASP A 221 6.85 0.05 -24.79
C ASP A 221 7.64 -0.89 -23.87
N VAL A 222 7.05 -2.04 -23.51
CA VAL A 222 7.72 -3.06 -22.69
C VAL A 222 8.08 -4.22 -23.59
N MET A 223 9.33 -4.69 -23.53
CA MET A 223 9.71 -5.95 -24.19
C MET A 223 9.05 -7.12 -23.45
N GLY A 224 8.22 -7.89 -24.16
CA GLY A 224 7.49 -9.04 -23.63
C GLY A 224 5.98 -8.84 -23.49
N ALA A 225 5.26 -9.93 -23.20
CA ALA A 225 3.81 -9.98 -23.12
C ALA A 225 3.26 -9.18 -21.91
N GLY A 226 3.23 -7.85 -22.02
CA GLY A 226 2.55 -6.97 -21.08
C GLY A 226 1.02 -7.11 -21.15
N GLN A 227 0.36 -6.89 -20.02
CA GLN A 227 -1.11 -6.83 -19.91
C GLN A 227 -1.69 -5.76 -20.86
N PRO A 228 -2.89 -5.98 -21.44
CA PRO A 228 -3.52 -5.01 -22.32
C PRO A 228 -3.78 -3.69 -21.57
N ASN A 229 -3.48 -2.56 -22.21
CA ASN A 229 -3.79 -1.24 -21.67
C ASN A 229 -5.31 -1.12 -21.44
N LYS A 230 -5.71 -0.60 -20.28
CA LYS A 230 -7.12 -0.33 -19.92
C LYS A 230 -7.74 0.85 -20.71
N TYR A 231 -6.94 1.54 -21.52
CA TYR A 231 -7.33 2.76 -22.24
C TYR A 231 -7.61 2.49 -23.72
N SER A 232 -8.66 3.14 -24.24
CA SER A 232 -9.03 3.13 -25.65
C SER A 232 -9.09 4.56 -26.18
N PHE A 233 -8.19 4.91 -27.10
CA PHE A 233 -8.14 6.21 -27.76
C PHE A 233 -8.21 6.05 -29.29
N THR A 234 -8.43 7.13 -30.02
CA THR A 234 -8.43 7.11 -31.49
C THR A 234 -7.01 7.11 -32.06
N TYR A 235 -6.10 7.87 -31.47
CA TYR A 235 -4.71 8.01 -31.90
C TYR A 235 -3.80 8.41 -30.73
N GLY A 236 -2.49 8.20 -30.89
CA GLY A 236 -1.45 8.70 -29.98
C GLY A 236 -0.29 9.35 -30.74
N TYR A 237 0.71 9.82 -30.01
CA TYR A 237 1.92 10.44 -30.54
C TYR A 237 3.16 9.70 -30.03
N ARG A 238 4.02 9.24 -30.94
CA ARG A 238 5.29 8.59 -30.61
C ARG A 238 6.43 9.60 -30.75
N LEU A 239 7.35 9.59 -29.81
CA LEU A 239 8.54 10.42 -29.87
C LEU A 239 9.47 9.93 -30.99
N ILE A 240 9.99 10.86 -31.76
CA ILE A 240 11.01 10.62 -32.78
C ILE A 240 12.14 11.56 -32.42
N ASP A 241 13.24 11.03 -31.88
CA ASP A 241 14.44 11.81 -31.63
C ASP A 241 14.85 12.54 -32.91
N TYR A 242 15.08 13.85 -32.81
CA TYR A 242 15.76 14.62 -33.84
C TYR A 242 17.10 15.02 -33.26
N ASN A 243 18.14 14.24 -33.56
CA ASN A 243 19.51 14.75 -33.40
C ASN A 243 19.62 15.97 -34.32
N GLY A 244 19.81 17.14 -33.70
CA GLY A 244 20.27 18.31 -34.42
C GLY A 244 21.74 18.08 -34.74
N ASN A 245 22.00 17.96 -36.05
CA ASN A 245 23.25 17.62 -36.74
C ASN A 245 23.48 16.13 -36.97
#